data_AF-A0A1F9GK75-F1
#
_entry.id   AF-A0A1F9GK75-F1
#
_cell.length_a   1.000
_cell.length_b   1.000
_cell.length_c   1.000
_cell.angle_alpha   90.00
_cell.angle_beta   90.00
_cell.angle_gamma   90.00
#
_symmetry.space_group_name_H-M   'P 1'
#
loop_
_entity.id
_entity.type
_entity.pdbx_description
1 polymer ?
#
loop_
_entity_poly.entity_id
_entity_poly.type
_entity_poly.pdbx_seq_one_letter_code
_entity_poly.pdbx_strand_id
1 'polypeptide(L)'
;MEAKKIFIGVVSLLLVASSVAAKEKVKHPFDLFDHEMHTGLFETVEFQCENCHKDQEDFANREKMNRLGCHTCHNNPNPPLPGTQECTVCHIGGKFPKPQSHKAGWIAKHESYAKLNPQECAQCHSNAMFCVDCHKRRDTIQQKGHRRNFRFFHSIEARANPRKCDACHTVNYCQQCHAGGGNSKR
;
A
#
# COMPACT_ATOMS: atom_id res chain seq x y z
N MET A 1 -37.41 -53.00 45.56
CA MET A 1 -37.47 -51.56 45.21
C MET A 1 -36.21 -51.25 44.43
N GLU A 2 -36.28 -51.38 43.10
CA GLU A 2 -35.15 -51.17 42.18
C GLU A 2 -35.16 -49.71 41.69
N ALA A 3 -34.11 -48.95 42.00
CA ALA A 3 -33.98 -47.55 41.59
C ALA A 3 -33.41 -47.47 40.17
N LYS A 4 -34.26 -47.12 39.20
CA LYS A 4 -33.91 -46.94 37.79
C LYS A 4 -33.11 -45.64 37.60
N LYS A 5 -31.81 -45.74 37.35
CA LYS A 5 -30.95 -44.57 37.03
C LYS A 5 -31.23 -44.12 35.58
N ILE A 6 -31.79 -42.93 35.42
CA ILE A 6 -32.03 -42.29 34.13
C ILE A 6 -30.75 -41.55 33.72
N PHE A 7 -30.08 -42.03 32.67
CA PHE A 7 -28.93 -41.36 32.06
C PHE A 7 -29.45 -40.33 31.06
N ILE A 8 -29.44 -39.04 31.43
CA ILE A 8 -29.75 -37.94 30.52
C ILE A 8 -28.46 -37.59 29.79
N GLY A 9 -28.27 -38.16 28.60
CA GLY A 9 -27.17 -37.79 27.69
C GLY A 9 -27.47 -36.45 27.03
N VAL A 10 -26.75 -35.40 27.42
CA VAL A 10 -26.78 -34.10 26.75
C VAL A 10 -26.01 -34.23 25.43
N VAL A 11 -26.71 -34.43 24.32
CA VAL A 11 -26.12 -34.36 22.97
C VAL A 11 -25.95 -32.89 22.63
N SER A 12 -24.77 -32.34 22.96
CA SER A 12 -24.34 -31.03 22.49
C SER A 12 -24.10 -31.10 20.99
N LEU A 13 -25.09 -30.65 20.22
CA LEU A 13 -24.99 -30.47 18.77
C LEU A 13 -24.05 -29.28 18.49
N LEU A 14 -22.76 -29.56 18.33
CA LEU A 14 -21.78 -28.60 17.83
C LEU A 14 -22.09 -28.32 16.36
N LEU A 15 -22.78 -27.21 16.10
CA LEU A 15 -22.91 -26.61 14.78
C LEU A 15 -21.53 -26.18 14.30
N VAL A 16 -20.87 -27.05 13.53
CA VAL A 16 -19.63 -26.73 12.82
C VAL A 16 -20.03 -25.82 11.65
N ALA A 17 -19.92 -24.50 11.86
CA ALA A 17 -20.05 -23.55 10.77
C ALA A 17 -18.83 -23.71 9.84
N SER A 18 -18.99 -24.53 8.81
CA SER A 18 -18.01 -24.64 7.72
C SER A 18 -17.94 -23.31 7.00
N SER A 19 -16.92 -22.51 7.29
CA SER A 19 -16.59 -21.33 6.50
C SER A 19 -16.25 -21.78 5.09
N VAL A 20 -17.16 -21.55 4.14
CA VAL A 20 -16.85 -21.67 2.71
C VAL A 20 -15.84 -20.56 2.40
N ALA A 21 -14.56 -20.92 2.39
CA ALA A 21 -13.51 -20.04 1.90
C ALA A 21 -13.82 -19.73 0.43
N ALA A 22 -14.16 -18.48 0.14
CA ALA A 22 -14.31 -18.03 -1.24
C ALA A 22 -13.01 -18.31 -1.99
N LYS A 23 -13.04 -19.17 -3.01
CA LYS A 23 -11.89 -19.40 -3.90
C LYS A 23 -11.50 -18.06 -4.52
N GLU A 24 -10.32 -17.56 -4.16
CA GLU A 24 -9.75 -16.36 -4.76
C GLU A 24 -9.63 -16.59 -6.27
N LYS A 25 -10.33 -15.78 -7.07
CA LYS A 25 -10.30 -15.93 -8.53
C LYS A 25 -8.87 -15.70 -9.02
N VAL A 26 -8.37 -16.58 -9.88
CA VAL A 26 -7.07 -16.39 -10.53
C VAL A 26 -7.13 -15.11 -11.34
N LYS A 27 -6.31 -14.13 -10.96
CA LYS A 27 -6.19 -12.85 -11.67
C LYS A 27 -5.54 -13.09 -13.02
N HIS A 28 -6.11 -12.53 -14.07
CA HIS A 28 -5.52 -12.53 -15.40
C HIS A 28 -4.41 -11.46 -15.48
N PRO A 29 -3.35 -11.61 -16.30
CA PRO A 29 -2.29 -10.61 -16.47
C PRO A 29 -2.76 -9.15 -16.58
N PHE A 30 -3.77 -8.85 -17.43
CA PHE A 30 -4.37 -7.52 -17.52
C PHE A 30 -5.05 -7.00 -16.23
N ASP A 31 -5.45 -7.86 -15.28
CA ASP A 31 -5.96 -7.42 -13.98
C ASP A 31 -4.83 -6.99 -13.02
N LEU A 32 -3.59 -7.31 -13.39
CA LEU A 32 -2.37 -6.97 -12.66
C LEU A 32 -1.61 -5.82 -13.31
N PHE A 33 -1.98 -5.47 -14.54
CA PHE A 33 -1.34 -4.43 -15.32
C PHE A 33 -1.72 -3.05 -14.76
N ASP A 34 -0.70 -2.23 -14.53
CA ASP A 34 -0.84 -0.85 -14.08
C ASP A 34 -0.35 0.09 -15.19
N HIS A 35 -1.27 0.89 -15.75
CA HIS A 35 -0.95 1.81 -16.85
C HIS A 35 0.06 2.88 -16.43
N GLU A 36 -0.02 3.40 -15.21
CA GLU A 36 0.85 4.48 -14.73
C GLU A 36 2.29 3.97 -14.58
N MET A 37 2.47 2.77 -14.05
CA MET A 37 3.77 2.10 -13.92
C MET A 37 4.43 1.81 -15.27
N HIS A 38 3.64 1.40 -16.26
CA HIS A 38 4.18 1.00 -17.56
C HIS A 38 4.45 2.20 -18.49
N THR A 39 3.51 3.15 -18.58
CA THR A 39 3.64 4.30 -19.48
C THR A 39 4.87 5.16 -19.17
N GLY A 40 5.18 5.39 -17.89
CA GLY A 40 6.40 6.12 -17.50
C GLY A 40 7.70 5.42 -17.93
N LEU A 41 7.69 4.09 -18.05
CA LEU A 41 8.83 3.33 -18.58
C LEU A 41 8.83 3.29 -20.11
N PHE A 42 7.67 3.23 -20.74
CA PHE A 42 7.51 3.14 -22.20
C PHE A 42 8.02 4.38 -22.93
N GLU A 43 7.87 5.56 -22.33
CA GLU A 43 8.45 6.80 -22.85
C GLU A 43 9.98 6.72 -22.99
N THR A 44 10.65 5.97 -22.11
CA THR A 44 12.12 5.83 -22.14
C THR A 44 12.65 4.95 -23.28
N VAL A 45 11.76 4.15 -23.89
CA VAL A 45 12.11 3.16 -24.93
C VAL A 45 11.24 3.31 -26.19
N GLU A 46 10.61 4.48 -26.36
CA GLU A 46 9.77 4.83 -27.52
C GLU A 46 8.68 3.79 -27.85
N PHE A 47 8.14 3.12 -26.82
CA PHE A 47 7.15 2.06 -27.00
C PHE A 47 5.75 2.64 -27.26
N GLN A 48 5.27 2.47 -28.49
CA GLN A 48 4.03 3.08 -28.98
C GLN A 48 2.76 2.45 -28.37
N CYS A 49 1.69 3.25 -28.26
CA CYS A 49 0.41 2.83 -27.69
C CYS A 49 -0.22 1.66 -28.48
N GLU A 50 -0.04 1.66 -29.79
CA GLU A 50 -0.58 0.68 -30.74
C GLU A 50 -0.02 -0.73 -30.52
N ASN A 51 1.14 -0.83 -29.88
CA ASN A 51 1.74 -2.12 -29.54
C ASN A 51 0.88 -2.92 -28.55
N CYS A 52 0.07 -2.22 -27.73
CA CYS A 52 -0.87 -2.80 -26.79
C CYS A 52 -2.33 -2.57 -27.20
N HIS A 53 -2.66 -1.41 -27.77
CA HIS A 53 -4.02 -1.05 -28.17
C HIS A 53 -4.19 -1.19 -29.68
N LYS A 54 -4.83 -2.27 -30.14
CA LYS A 54 -5.01 -2.54 -31.58
C LYS A 54 -6.03 -1.62 -32.24
N ASP A 55 -6.96 -1.07 -31.45
CA ASP A 55 -8.01 -0.16 -31.89
C ASP A 55 -7.65 1.26 -31.46
N GLN A 56 -7.61 2.19 -32.42
CA GLN A 56 -7.31 3.61 -32.16
C GLN A 56 -8.56 4.43 -31.81
N GLU A 57 -9.76 3.83 -31.92
CA GLU A 57 -11.03 4.50 -31.60
C GLU A 57 -11.53 4.12 -30.19
N ASP A 58 -11.12 2.97 -29.66
CA ASP A 58 -11.53 2.47 -28.34
C ASP A 58 -10.36 1.83 -27.57
N PHE A 59 -9.68 2.67 -26.78
CA PHE A 59 -8.57 2.27 -25.92
C PHE A 59 -9.00 1.52 -24.64
N ALA A 60 -10.28 1.58 -24.26
CA ALA A 60 -10.79 0.96 -23.04
C ALA A 60 -11.16 -0.52 -23.22
N ASN A 61 -11.38 -0.94 -24.46
CA ASN A 61 -11.79 -2.30 -24.75
C ASN A 61 -10.64 -3.31 -24.65
N ARG A 62 -10.60 -4.01 -23.50
CA ARG A 62 -9.64 -5.07 -23.22
C ARG A 62 -9.66 -6.21 -24.24
N GLU A 63 -10.80 -6.52 -24.85
CA GLU A 63 -10.90 -7.61 -25.84
C GLU A 63 -10.12 -7.29 -27.11
N LYS A 64 -9.94 -5.99 -27.40
CA LYS A 64 -9.20 -5.48 -28.54
C LYS A 64 -7.73 -5.15 -28.23
N MET A 65 -7.22 -5.52 -27.07
CA MET A 65 -5.79 -5.36 -26.77
C MET A 65 -4.93 -6.46 -27.40
N ASN A 66 -3.74 -6.08 -27.85
CA ASN A 66 -2.72 -6.98 -28.33
C ASN A 66 -2.06 -7.71 -27.15
N ARG A 67 -2.47 -8.96 -26.94
CA ARG A 67 -1.94 -9.82 -25.86
C ARG A 67 -0.44 -10.10 -25.98
N LEU A 68 0.13 -9.98 -27.18
CA LEU A 68 1.56 -10.17 -27.39
C LEU A 68 2.38 -8.94 -27.00
N GLY A 69 1.76 -7.77 -26.81
CA GLY A 69 2.44 -6.53 -26.42
C GLY A 69 3.28 -6.70 -25.14
N CYS A 70 2.77 -7.43 -24.14
CA CYS A 70 3.52 -7.73 -22.91
C CYS A 70 4.81 -8.52 -23.17
N HIS A 71 4.77 -9.47 -24.11
CA HIS A 71 5.87 -10.39 -24.39
C HIS A 71 7.00 -9.75 -25.18
N THR A 72 6.76 -8.63 -25.86
CA THR A 72 7.81 -7.84 -26.54
C THR A 72 8.94 -7.45 -25.57
N CYS A 73 8.63 -7.28 -24.28
CA CYS A 73 9.63 -7.00 -23.24
C CYS A 73 9.79 -8.15 -22.23
N HIS A 74 8.69 -8.74 -21.73
CA HIS A 74 8.74 -9.73 -20.62
C HIS A 74 8.95 -11.18 -21.05
N ASN A 75 9.00 -11.44 -22.36
CA ASN A 75 9.37 -12.74 -22.93
C ASN A 75 10.31 -12.50 -24.11
N ASN A 76 11.34 -11.69 -23.87
CA ASN A 76 12.32 -11.28 -24.86
C ASN A 76 13.72 -11.57 -24.30
N PRO A 77 14.58 -12.30 -25.04
CA PRO A 77 15.95 -12.59 -24.59
C PRO A 77 16.82 -11.34 -24.43
N ASN A 78 16.49 -10.24 -25.10
CA ASN A 78 17.18 -8.95 -25.01
C ASN A 78 16.17 -7.83 -24.70
N PRO A 79 15.63 -7.78 -23.48
CA PRO A 79 14.63 -6.79 -23.13
C PRO A 79 15.26 -5.40 -23.03
N PRO A 80 14.58 -4.34 -23.50
CA PRO A 80 15.13 -2.98 -23.47
C PRO A 80 15.17 -2.40 -22.05
N LEU A 81 14.44 -2.98 -21.09
CA LEU A 81 14.40 -2.58 -19.69
C LEU A 81 14.48 -3.79 -18.76
N PRO A 82 15.03 -3.61 -17.53
CA PRO A 82 14.99 -4.63 -16.50
C PRO A 82 13.55 -4.99 -16.13
N GLY A 83 13.24 -6.28 -16.15
CA GLY A 83 11.91 -6.78 -15.83
C GLY A 83 11.96 -8.25 -15.49
N THR A 84 10.89 -8.75 -14.87
CA THR A 84 10.74 -10.19 -14.66
C THR A 84 10.49 -10.89 -16.00
N GLN A 85 11.17 -12.02 -16.20
CA GLN A 85 10.90 -12.99 -17.28
C GLN A 85 10.18 -14.24 -16.73
N GLU A 86 9.80 -14.22 -15.45
CA GLU A 86 9.14 -15.33 -14.79
C GLU A 86 7.66 -15.35 -15.15
N CYS A 87 7.23 -16.33 -15.94
CA CYS A 87 5.85 -16.44 -16.45
C CYS A 87 4.80 -16.39 -15.33
N THR A 88 5.13 -16.95 -14.17
CA THR A 88 4.22 -17.09 -13.03
C THR A 88 3.88 -15.75 -12.37
N VAL A 89 4.75 -14.75 -12.47
CA VAL A 89 4.50 -13.42 -11.89
C VAL A 89 3.25 -12.78 -12.51
N CYS A 90 2.98 -13.04 -13.79
CA CYS A 90 1.81 -12.51 -14.50
C CYS A 90 0.67 -13.54 -14.64
N HIS A 91 0.98 -14.82 -14.91
CA HIS A 91 -0.03 -15.83 -15.21
C HIS A 91 -0.57 -16.57 -13.98
N ILE A 92 0.10 -16.52 -12.83
CA ILE A 92 -0.28 -17.28 -11.63
C ILE A 92 -0.28 -16.38 -10.39
N GLY A 93 -1.45 -15.85 -10.05
CA GLY A 93 -1.69 -15.22 -8.74
C GLY A 93 -1.10 -13.83 -8.55
N GLY A 94 -0.30 -13.32 -9.49
CA GLY A 94 -0.09 -11.89 -9.66
C GLY A 94 0.51 -11.14 -8.49
N LYS A 95 1.33 -11.83 -7.68
CA LYS A 95 2.03 -11.18 -6.57
C LYS A 95 3.38 -10.74 -7.08
N PHE A 96 3.47 -9.48 -7.53
CA PHE A 96 4.76 -8.82 -7.64
C PHE A 96 5.47 -8.96 -6.29
N PRO A 97 6.60 -9.69 -6.22
CA PRO A 97 7.26 -9.93 -4.95
C PRO A 97 7.78 -8.60 -4.45
N LYS A 98 7.23 -8.14 -3.32
CA LYS A 98 7.74 -6.93 -2.68
C LYS A 98 9.23 -7.13 -2.40
N PRO A 99 10.09 -6.13 -2.68
CA PRO A 99 11.52 -6.23 -2.40
C PRO A 99 11.76 -6.57 -0.92
N GLN A 100 12.96 -7.08 -0.59
CA GLN A 100 13.29 -7.40 0.80
C GLN A 100 13.15 -6.19 1.75
N SER A 101 13.26 -4.97 1.22
CA SER A 101 13.04 -3.72 1.97
C SER A 101 11.63 -3.61 2.55
N HIS A 102 10.62 -4.27 1.98
CA HIS A 102 9.21 -4.19 2.38
C HIS A 102 8.79 -5.20 3.46
N LYS A 103 9.76 -5.79 4.17
CA LYS A 103 9.52 -6.75 5.25
C LYS A 103 9.15 -6.04 6.58
N ALA A 104 9.03 -6.83 7.65
CA ALA A 104 8.74 -6.35 8.99
C ALA A 104 9.69 -5.21 9.42
N GLY A 105 9.12 -4.15 10.00
CA GLY A 105 9.87 -2.96 10.43
C GLY A 105 10.04 -1.88 9.35
N TRP A 106 9.42 -2.02 8.17
CA TRP A 106 9.44 -0.99 7.12
C TRP A 106 9.13 0.42 7.65
N ILE A 107 8.07 0.58 8.45
CA ILE A 107 7.68 1.88 9.02
C ILE A 107 8.85 2.54 9.78
N ALA A 108 9.67 1.76 10.49
CA ALA A 108 10.79 2.27 11.26
C ALA A 108 12.07 2.53 10.42
N LYS A 109 12.20 1.93 9.23
CA LYS A 109 13.44 1.95 8.43
C LYS A 109 13.32 2.67 7.09
N HIS A 110 12.10 2.86 6.58
CA HIS A 110 11.91 3.45 5.25
C HIS A 110 12.43 4.87 5.14
N GLU A 111 12.43 5.64 6.23
CA GLU A 111 13.00 6.99 6.25
C GLU A 111 14.47 6.99 5.83
N SER A 112 15.29 6.05 6.31
CA SER A 112 16.71 6.01 5.93
C SER A 112 16.89 5.66 4.46
N TYR A 113 16.08 4.75 3.92
CA TYR A 113 16.13 4.40 2.50
C TYR A 113 15.67 5.57 1.61
N ALA A 114 14.57 6.23 1.99
CA ALA A 114 14.04 7.38 1.27
C ALA A 114 14.98 8.60 1.31
N LYS A 115 15.75 8.78 2.39
CA LYS A 115 16.79 9.83 2.47
C LYS A 115 18.02 9.50 1.63
N LEU A 116 18.39 8.22 1.54
CA LEU A 116 19.59 7.80 0.82
C LEU A 116 19.36 7.86 -0.71
N ASN A 117 18.27 7.26 -1.18
CA ASN A 117 17.98 7.15 -2.60
C ASN A 117 16.45 7.07 -2.85
N PRO A 118 15.74 8.20 -2.88
CA PRO A 118 14.29 8.20 -3.13
C PRO A 118 13.93 7.66 -4.52
N GLN A 119 14.83 7.73 -5.49
CA GLN A 119 14.62 7.25 -6.86
C GLN A 119 14.45 5.73 -6.94
N GLU A 120 15.01 4.96 -5.99
CA GLU A 120 14.79 3.50 -5.91
C GLU A 120 13.31 3.16 -5.72
N CYS A 121 12.55 4.01 -5.01
CA CYS A 121 11.12 3.80 -4.83
C CYS A 121 10.36 4.01 -6.13
N ALA A 122 10.78 4.98 -6.94
CA ALA A 122 10.16 5.33 -8.22
C ALA A 122 10.29 4.23 -9.28
N GLN A 123 11.20 3.26 -9.10
CA GLN A 123 11.32 2.09 -9.97
C GLN A 123 10.09 1.17 -9.91
N CYS A 124 9.38 1.16 -8.78
CA CYS A 124 8.17 0.35 -8.59
C CYS A 124 6.94 1.16 -8.16
N HIS A 125 7.11 2.44 -7.82
CA HIS A 125 6.04 3.35 -7.42
C HIS A 125 6.11 4.64 -8.23
N SER A 126 5.44 4.68 -9.38
CA SER A 126 5.43 5.82 -10.30
C SER A 126 4.70 7.05 -9.74
N ASN A 127 3.68 6.84 -8.92
CA ASN A 127 2.84 7.92 -8.41
C ASN A 127 3.32 8.50 -7.08
N ALA A 128 3.80 9.74 -7.02
CA ALA A 128 4.23 10.39 -5.77
C ALA A 128 3.17 10.37 -4.63
N MET A 129 1.91 10.11 -4.94
CA MET A 129 0.86 9.87 -3.96
C MET A 129 1.13 8.68 -3.04
N PHE A 130 1.95 7.68 -3.41
CA PHE A 130 2.28 6.56 -2.50
C PHE A 130 2.95 7.04 -1.19
N CYS A 131 3.75 8.10 -1.26
CA CYS A 131 4.33 8.76 -0.08
C CYS A 131 3.23 9.41 0.74
N VAL A 132 2.38 10.17 0.05
CA VAL A 132 1.33 11.00 0.63
C VAL A 132 0.26 10.14 1.30
N ASP A 133 -0.09 9.00 0.72
CA ASP A 133 -1.11 8.07 1.23
C ASP A 133 -0.77 7.55 2.61
N CYS A 134 0.50 7.42 2.96
CA CYS A 134 0.89 7.10 4.33
C CYS A 134 1.11 8.37 5.17
N HIS A 135 1.86 9.34 4.65
CA HIS A 135 2.28 10.52 5.40
C HIS A 135 1.17 11.54 5.68
N LYS A 136 0.04 11.49 4.96
CA LYS A 136 -1.17 12.27 5.29
C LYS A 136 -2.11 11.55 6.25
N ARG A 137 -2.02 10.22 6.40
CA ARG A 137 -2.94 9.51 7.26
C ARG A 137 -2.63 9.75 8.73
N ARG A 138 -3.66 10.12 9.48
CA ARG A 138 -3.61 10.32 10.94
C ARG A 138 -3.84 9.03 11.73
N ASP A 139 -4.12 7.91 11.06
CA ASP A 139 -4.38 6.60 11.68
C ASP A 139 -3.11 5.93 12.23
N THR A 140 -1.94 6.28 11.70
CA THR A 140 -0.63 5.86 12.22
C THR A 140 -0.25 6.57 13.52
N ILE A 141 -0.96 7.64 13.88
CA ILE A 141 -0.73 8.41 15.10
C ILE A 141 -1.36 7.67 16.28
N GLN A 142 -0.54 6.85 16.96
CA GLN A 142 -1.00 6.09 18.13
C GLN A 142 -1.39 6.98 19.32
N GLN A 143 -0.89 8.21 19.38
CA GLN A 143 -1.16 9.14 20.47
C GLN A 143 -1.93 10.37 19.95
N LYS A 144 -3.26 10.34 20.08
CA LYS A 144 -4.17 11.42 19.61
C LYS A 144 -4.10 12.72 20.41
N GLY A 145 -3.33 12.76 21.50
CA GLY A 145 -3.14 13.95 22.32
C GLY A 145 -1.81 13.91 23.04
N HIS A 146 -1.34 15.05 23.54
CA HIS A 146 -0.07 15.09 24.25
C HIS A 146 -0.15 14.46 25.65
N ARG A 147 1.01 14.10 26.22
CA ARG A 147 1.11 13.66 27.61
C ARG A 147 0.70 14.80 28.56
N ARG A 148 0.22 14.46 29.77
CA ARG A 148 -0.24 15.48 30.76
C ARG A 148 0.80 16.56 31.07
N ASN A 149 2.08 16.24 30.97
CA ASN A 149 3.21 17.14 31.22
C ASN A 149 3.70 17.90 29.98
N PHE A 150 2.96 17.88 28.86
CA PHE A 150 3.37 18.53 27.60
C PHE A 150 3.83 19.97 27.77
N ARG A 151 3.09 20.78 28.56
CA ARG A 151 3.45 22.19 28.79
C ARG A 151 4.88 22.37 29.32
N PHE A 152 5.40 21.39 30.05
CA PHE A 152 6.76 21.45 30.61
C PHE A 152 7.84 21.03 29.59
N PHE A 153 7.57 20.04 28.74
CA PHE A 153 8.60 19.41 27.89
C PHE A 153 8.49 19.75 26.40
N HIS A 154 7.35 20.27 25.93
CA HIS A 154 7.16 20.57 24.51
C HIS A 154 8.15 21.59 23.98
N SER A 155 8.72 22.44 24.83
CA SER A 155 9.74 23.40 24.45
C SER A 155 11.05 22.74 23.99
N ILE A 156 11.35 21.52 24.47
CA ILE A 156 12.50 20.73 24.04
C ILE A 156 12.18 20.07 22.69
N GLU A 157 11.00 19.46 22.58
CA GLU A 157 10.54 18.82 21.34
C GLU A 157 10.41 19.81 20.18
N ALA A 158 9.82 20.99 20.43
CA ALA A 158 9.64 22.06 19.45
C ALA A 158 10.97 22.68 19.01
N ARG A 159 11.98 22.75 19.88
CA ARG A 159 13.33 23.18 19.49
C ARG A 159 14.06 22.11 18.68
N ALA A 160 13.88 20.83 19.02
CA ALA A 160 14.52 19.73 18.33
C ALA A 160 13.96 19.52 16.91
N ASN A 161 12.63 19.57 16.75
CA ASN A 161 11.98 19.46 15.45
C ASN A 161 10.56 20.05 15.48
N PRO A 162 10.38 21.34 15.17
CA PRO A 162 9.08 22.00 15.21
C PRO A 162 8.09 21.41 14.17
N ARG A 163 8.59 20.84 13.07
CA ARG A 163 7.75 20.22 12.02
C ARG A 163 7.00 18.97 12.48
N LYS A 164 7.38 18.37 13.62
CA LYS A 164 6.60 17.27 14.21
C LYS A 164 5.21 17.71 14.66
N CYS A 165 5.04 18.99 15.00
CA CYS A 165 3.77 19.54 15.42
C CYS A 165 2.81 19.68 14.22
N ASP A 166 3.36 19.93 13.02
CA ASP A 166 2.61 20.18 11.78
C ASP A 166 1.81 18.97 11.30
N ALA A 167 2.10 17.78 11.83
CA ALA A 167 1.31 16.57 11.59
C ALA A 167 -0.13 16.70 12.12
N CYS A 168 -0.33 17.47 13.19
CA CYS A 168 -1.63 17.64 13.85
C CYS A 168 -2.07 19.11 13.99
N HIS A 169 -1.13 20.03 14.17
CA HIS A 169 -1.37 21.44 14.47
C HIS A 169 -0.87 22.34 13.35
N THR A 170 -1.51 23.48 13.13
CA THR A 170 -0.97 24.51 12.21
C THR A 170 -0.17 25.54 13.00
N VAL A 171 0.66 26.34 12.33
CA VAL A 171 1.44 27.42 12.96
C VAL A 171 0.57 28.38 13.78
N ASN A 172 -0.66 28.64 13.34
CA ASN A 172 -1.62 29.49 14.05
C ASN A 172 -2.00 28.92 15.42
N TYR A 173 -2.02 27.60 15.59
CA TYR A 173 -2.30 26.97 16.88
C TYR A 173 -1.21 27.32 17.93
N CYS A 174 0.04 27.35 17.51
CA CYS A 174 1.16 27.77 18.35
C CYS A 174 0.96 29.21 18.82
N GLN A 175 0.65 30.11 17.89
CA GLN A 175 0.44 31.53 18.17
C GLN A 175 -0.73 31.74 19.14
N GLN A 176 -1.86 31.05 18.93
CA GLN A 176 -3.02 31.16 19.83
C GLN A 176 -2.68 30.74 21.26
N CYS A 177 -1.94 29.65 21.44
CA CYS A 177 -1.53 29.19 22.77
C CYS A 177 -0.51 30.15 23.41
N HIS A 178 0.51 30.59 22.66
CA HIS A 178 1.58 31.46 23.15
C HIS A 178 1.18 32.92 23.30
N ALA A 179 0.12 33.37 22.62
CA ALA A 179 -0.51 34.67 22.83
C ALA A 179 -1.51 34.67 24.01
N GLY A 180 -1.62 33.55 24.75
CA GLY A 180 -2.49 33.44 25.93
C GLY A 180 -3.94 33.06 25.64
N GLY A 181 -4.30 32.77 24.37
CA GLY A 181 -5.66 32.41 23.95
C GLY A 181 -5.93 30.90 23.82
N GLY A 182 -4.99 30.04 24.21
CA GLY A 182 -5.07 28.59 24.00
C GLY A 182 -6.10 27.90 24.89
N ASN A 183 -7.35 27.83 24.44
CA ASN A 183 -8.36 26.95 25.03
C ASN A 183 -8.13 25.52 24.54
N SER A 184 -7.51 24.67 25.36
CA SER A 184 -7.57 23.22 25.15
C SER A 184 -9.00 22.75 25.47
N LYS A 185 -9.93 22.88 24.53
CA LYS A 185 -11.21 22.20 24.66
C LYS A 185 -10.92 20.70 24.64
N ARG A 186 -11.18 20.07 25.80
CA ARG A 186 -11.11 18.63 26.01
C ARG A 186 -12.08 17.90 25.08
#